data_AF-A0A918ILF6-F1
#
_entry.id   AF-A0A918ILF6-F1
#
_cell.length_a   1.000
_cell.length_b   1.000
_cell.length_c   1.000
_cell.angle_alpha   90.00
_cell.angle_beta   90.00
_cell.angle_gamma   90.00
#
_symmetry.space_group_name_H-M   'P 1'
#
loop_
_entity.id
_entity.type
_entity.pdbx_description
1 polymer ?
#
loop_
_entity_poly.entity_id
_entity_poly.type
_entity_poly.pdbx_seq_one_letter_code
_entity_poly.pdbx_strand_id
1 'polypeptide(L)'
;MAQGDGAGAGGTETGGAYEDVPDARLTALLRSATATAYPALQELRRRHQPAALAYARLCAASEPSARRLAAEAVTTAARETARGAEPAVPLRHRLLLLTAALAAAWARDERATGLDPGLLLVLNASGLPDGPTPALLPAFQSLPSRTQGLLWYGVLEREPQERTAALLGLSRADVTYGTPQALKALAQACLRERLAASDDPSCADFRRLIEEAVRPDGPRYSADLDAHMARCPHCTAAFEDLRALRDAPRQTLAEGLLPWNGTAYIRAEDPPAVPGPPAARAAWPPRRRVLLASAALGVALTPLLVFLLTPAHTDDQQPAAATPTPPPVTVTATVSVTPSPSPSPTPTGSPSKSPSSTPSSPRPTVTPPPPRHRATPRPTPSFTPPGASFAQVVNLARGRCLDIRDGDLSEGNDVVTAPCSSADTQRWRFDTYLGVLRSGADDRFCLDSRGSVDRGVGIWECDAVYSDNGDNLRFTIDPDGTIRPDIAIETAVTPEGRYGVALEPLDDRGDQRWRAGAR
;
A
#
# COMPACT_ATOMS: atom_id res chain seq x y z
N MET A 1 54.38 -34.76 -24.11
CA MET A 1 53.09 -34.42 -24.76
C MET A 1 52.07 -34.21 -23.66
N ALA A 2 51.16 -33.26 -23.79
CA ALA A 2 50.22 -32.92 -22.71
C ALA A 2 49.02 -33.86 -22.68
N GLN A 3 48.47 -34.07 -21.49
CA GLN A 3 47.22 -34.77 -21.23
C GLN A 3 46.27 -33.72 -20.63
N GLY A 4 45.10 -33.53 -21.25
CA GLY A 4 44.23 -32.39 -20.97
C GLY A 4 42.92 -32.81 -20.31
N ASP A 5 42.75 -32.44 -19.04
CA ASP A 5 41.49 -32.64 -18.32
C ASP A 5 40.46 -31.58 -18.71
N GLY A 6 39.35 -32.01 -19.31
CA GLY A 6 38.23 -31.15 -19.67
C GLY A 6 37.27 -30.97 -18.50
N ALA A 7 37.50 -29.96 -17.66
CA ALA A 7 36.56 -29.60 -16.59
C ALA A 7 35.25 -29.05 -17.16
N GLY A 8 34.14 -29.77 -16.94
CA GLY A 8 32.80 -29.35 -17.36
C GLY A 8 32.29 -28.19 -16.52
N ALA A 9 31.96 -27.06 -17.16
CA ALA A 9 31.38 -25.90 -16.48
C ALA A 9 29.90 -26.14 -16.13
N GLY A 10 29.60 -26.31 -14.84
CA GLY A 10 28.22 -26.31 -14.34
C GLY A 10 27.69 -24.88 -14.23
N GLY A 11 26.87 -24.46 -15.20
CA GLY A 11 26.15 -23.18 -15.14
C GLY A 11 24.99 -23.23 -14.13
N THR A 12 24.93 -22.28 -13.21
CA THR A 12 23.90 -22.21 -12.17
C THR A 12 22.60 -21.60 -12.69
N GLU A 13 21.73 -22.43 -13.27
CA GLU A 13 20.37 -22.05 -13.66
C GLU A 13 19.45 -21.89 -12.43
N THR A 14 19.49 -20.73 -11.76
CA THR A 14 18.62 -20.43 -10.60
C THR A 14 17.41 -19.55 -10.94
N GLY A 15 17.47 -18.76 -12.02
CA GLY A 15 16.39 -17.84 -12.41
C GLY A 15 15.08 -18.52 -12.81
N GLY A 16 15.14 -19.69 -13.47
CA GLY A 16 13.95 -20.42 -13.92
C GLY A 16 13.18 -21.16 -12.82
N ALA A 17 13.79 -21.36 -11.65
CA ALA A 17 13.26 -22.26 -10.60
C ALA A 17 11.90 -21.84 -9.99
N TYR A 18 11.48 -20.59 -10.20
CA TYR A 18 10.23 -20.04 -9.66
C TYR A 18 9.23 -19.56 -10.72
N GLU A 19 9.60 -19.48 -12.01
CA GLU A 19 8.75 -18.89 -13.05
C GLU A 19 7.46 -19.69 -13.29
N ASP A 20 7.52 -21.02 -13.22
CA ASP A 20 6.34 -21.91 -13.33
C ASP A 20 5.60 -22.15 -12.00
N VAL A 21 6.06 -21.59 -10.88
CA VAL A 21 5.50 -21.89 -9.55
C VAL A 21 4.23 -21.06 -9.31
N PRO A 22 3.06 -21.65 -8.96
CA PRO A 22 1.82 -20.90 -8.78
C PRO A 22 1.88 -19.84 -7.66
N ASP A 23 1.10 -18.76 -7.80
CA ASP A 23 1.08 -17.64 -6.85
C ASP A 23 0.81 -18.10 -5.41
N ALA A 24 -0.13 -19.04 -5.22
CA ALA A 24 -0.46 -19.59 -3.92
C ALA A 24 0.73 -20.34 -3.27
N ARG A 25 1.59 -20.98 -4.08
CA ARG A 25 2.79 -21.65 -3.58
C ARG A 25 3.89 -20.64 -3.24
N LEU A 26 4.12 -19.63 -4.09
CA LEU A 26 5.05 -18.53 -3.81
C LEU A 26 4.64 -17.75 -2.54
N THR A 27 3.34 -17.47 -2.38
CA THR A 27 2.74 -16.82 -1.20
C THR A 27 3.03 -17.61 0.08
N ALA A 28 2.91 -18.95 0.03
CA ALA A 28 3.24 -19.81 1.17
C ALA A 28 4.75 -19.83 1.48
N LEU A 29 5.63 -19.70 0.48
CA LEU A 29 7.08 -19.64 0.68
C LEU A 29 7.54 -18.36 1.39
N LEU A 30 6.74 -17.28 1.40
CA LEU A 30 7.05 -16.06 2.17
C LEU A 30 7.10 -16.26 3.70
N ARG A 31 6.72 -17.46 4.20
CA ARG A 31 6.77 -17.87 5.61
C ARG A 31 7.92 -18.83 5.91
N SER A 32 8.74 -19.14 4.91
CA SER A 32 9.94 -19.97 5.06
C SER A 32 11.17 -19.13 5.41
N ALA A 33 12.33 -19.76 5.59
CA ALA A 33 13.59 -19.04 5.85
C ALA A 33 13.95 -18.10 4.69
N THR A 34 14.66 -17.01 4.99
CA THR A 34 14.94 -15.89 4.06
C THR A 34 15.47 -16.33 2.69
N ALA A 35 16.35 -17.33 2.64
CA ALA A 35 16.92 -17.88 1.41
C ALA A 35 15.88 -18.51 0.44
N THR A 36 14.70 -18.88 0.93
CA THR A 36 13.59 -19.40 0.12
C THR A 36 12.45 -18.38 0.00
N ALA A 37 12.24 -17.54 1.01
CA ALA A 37 11.26 -16.45 0.96
C ALA A 37 11.65 -15.34 -0.03
N TYR A 38 12.94 -14.97 -0.13
CA TYR A 38 13.41 -13.87 -0.98
C TYR A 38 13.24 -14.14 -2.49
N PRO A 39 13.66 -15.29 -3.07
CA PRO A 39 13.40 -15.59 -4.48
C PRO A 39 11.90 -15.65 -4.82
N ALA A 40 11.10 -16.20 -3.90
CA ALA A 40 9.64 -16.22 -4.06
C ALA A 40 9.04 -14.80 -4.05
N LEU A 41 9.53 -13.91 -3.20
CA LEU A 41 9.13 -12.50 -3.17
C LEU A 41 9.57 -11.76 -4.45
N GLN A 42 10.76 -12.04 -4.96
CA GLN A 42 11.26 -11.44 -6.21
C GLN A 42 10.36 -11.81 -7.41
N GLU A 43 9.95 -13.08 -7.52
CA GLU A 43 9.04 -13.52 -8.58
C GLU A 43 7.63 -12.92 -8.42
N LEU A 44 7.10 -12.84 -7.20
CA LEU A 44 5.83 -12.16 -6.95
C LEU A 44 5.89 -10.66 -7.27
N ARG A 45 7.01 -9.98 -6.98
CA ARG A 45 7.26 -8.60 -7.42
C ARG A 45 7.24 -8.52 -8.95
N ARG A 46 8.01 -9.36 -9.66
CA ARG A 46 8.07 -9.40 -11.14
C ARG A 46 6.68 -9.57 -11.77
N ARG A 47 5.84 -10.46 -11.23
CA ARG A 47 4.50 -10.78 -11.77
C ARG A 47 3.42 -9.72 -11.53
N HIS A 48 3.47 -8.99 -10.41
CA HIS A 48 2.33 -8.17 -9.96
C HIS A 48 2.65 -6.70 -9.66
N GLN A 49 3.92 -6.31 -9.51
CA GLN A 49 4.31 -4.90 -9.35
C GLN A 49 3.85 -4.00 -10.51
N PRO A 50 3.87 -4.43 -11.81
CA PRO A 50 3.35 -3.60 -12.90
C PRO A 50 1.87 -3.24 -12.75
N ALA A 51 1.03 -4.20 -12.33
CA ALA A 51 -0.39 -4.00 -12.09
C ALA A 51 -0.66 -3.10 -10.86
N ALA A 52 0.07 -3.33 -9.76
CA ALA A 52 0.00 -2.49 -8.57
C ALA A 52 0.37 -1.02 -8.88
N LEU A 53 1.40 -0.81 -9.71
CA LEU A 53 1.80 0.53 -10.19
C LEU A 53 0.79 1.14 -11.17
N ALA A 54 0.22 0.36 -12.10
CA ALA A 54 -0.81 0.83 -13.01
C ALA A 54 -2.06 1.34 -12.27
N TYR A 55 -2.48 0.65 -11.21
CA TYR A 55 -3.57 1.11 -10.35
C TYR A 55 -3.16 2.27 -9.42
N ALA A 56 -1.93 2.27 -8.88
CA ALA A 56 -1.43 3.39 -8.08
C ALA A 56 -1.35 4.70 -8.86
N ARG A 57 -1.11 4.66 -10.18
CA ARG A 57 -1.19 5.82 -11.09
C ARG A 57 -2.60 6.41 -11.22
N LEU A 58 -3.65 5.64 -10.94
CA LEU A 58 -5.03 6.17 -10.86
C LEU A 58 -5.32 6.81 -9.49
N CYS A 59 -4.54 6.45 -8.47
CA CYS A 59 -4.71 6.92 -7.09
C CYS A 59 -3.83 8.13 -6.76
N ALA A 60 -2.81 8.43 -7.57
CA ALA A 60 -1.77 9.41 -7.28
C ALA A 60 -1.74 10.56 -8.29
N ALA A 61 -1.49 11.78 -7.82
CA ALA A 61 -1.34 12.98 -8.67
C ALA A 61 -0.01 13.03 -9.46
N SER A 62 0.94 12.12 -9.18
CA SER A 62 2.25 12.10 -9.85
C SER A 62 2.93 10.74 -9.81
N GLU A 63 3.77 10.46 -10.81
CA GLU A 63 4.52 9.20 -10.94
C GLU A 63 5.43 8.86 -9.73
N PRO A 64 6.10 9.81 -9.05
CA PRO A 64 6.83 9.52 -7.81
C PRO A 64 5.90 9.10 -6.66
N SER A 65 4.69 9.65 -6.58
CA SER A 65 3.69 9.22 -5.59
C SER A 65 3.09 7.86 -5.94
N ALA A 66 2.80 7.59 -7.22
CA ALA A 66 2.34 6.29 -7.68
C ALA A 66 3.35 5.17 -7.36
N ARG A 67 4.64 5.39 -7.64
CA ARG A 67 5.71 4.43 -7.34
C ARG A 67 5.88 4.18 -5.84
N ARG A 68 5.85 5.22 -5.00
CA ARG A 68 5.89 5.08 -3.53
C ARG A 68 4.68 4.29 -3.00
N LEU A 69 3.47 4.61 -3.45
CA LEU A 69 2.23 3.95 -3.03
C LEU A 69 2.22 2.45 -3.43
N ALA A 70 2.65 2.13 -4.66
CA ALA A 70 2.76 0.75 -5.12
C ALA A 70 3.83 -0.05 -4.33
N ALA A 71 4.97 0.57 -4.02
CA ALA A 71 6.01 -0.05 -3.20
C ALA A 71 5.56 -0.28 -1.74
N GLU A 72 4.84 0.68 -1.14
CA GLU A 72 4.24 0.55 0.20
C GLU A 72 3.20 -0.58 0.22
N ALA A 73 2.37 -0.72 -0.81
CA ALA A 73 1.40 -1.81 -0.95
C ALA A 73 2.07 -3.19 -1.08
N VAL A 74 3.01 -3.34 -2.02
CA VAL A 74 3.76 -4.60 -2.22
C VAL A 74 4.51 -5.02 -0.96
N THR A 75 5.16 -4.07 -0.29
CA THR A 75 5.93 -4.33 0.94
C THR A 75 5.02 -4.70 2.11
N THR A 76 3.85 -4.06 2.22
CA THR A 76 2.88 -4.35 3.28
C THR A 76 2.23 -5.72 3.08
N ALA A 77 1.79 -6.06 1.86
CA ALA A 77 1.25 -7.39 1.54
C ALA A 77 2.26 -8.52 1.81
N ALA A 78 3.55 -8.31 1.50
CA ALA A 78 4.61 -9.27 1.80
C ALA A 78 4.79 -9.47 3.32
N ARG A 79 4.89 -8.37 4.08
CA ARG A 79 5.03 -8.39 5.55
C ARG A 79 3.83 -9.03 6.25
N GLU A 80 2.61 -8.78 5.79
CA GLU A 80 1.39 -9.44 6.28
C GLU A 80 1.40 -10.94 5.99
N THR A 81 1.75 -11.33 4.75
CA THR A 81 1.79 -12.73 4.33
C THR A 81 2.83 -13.53 5.11
N ALA A 82 4.02 -12.97 5.35
CA ALA A 82 5.08 -13.56 6.16
C ALA A 82 4.64 -13.76 7.63
N ARG A 83 3.78 -12.88 8.16
CA ARG A 83 3.15 -13.01 9.50
C ARG A 83 1.96 -14.01 9.53
N GLY A 84 1.67 -14.69 8.43
CA GLY A 84 0.60 -15.69 8.36
C GLY A 84 -0.75 -15.20 7.84
N ALA A 85 -0.89 -13.93 7.42
CA ALA A 85 -2.16 -13.41 6.92
C ALA A 85 -2.47 -13.92 5.50
N GLU A 86 -3.40 -14.86 5.38
CA GLU A 86 -3.86 -15.40 4.09
C GLU A 86 -4.71 -14.39 3.30
N PRO A 87 -4.53 -14.25 1.98
CA PRO A 87 -5.44 -13.49 1.13
C PRO A 87 -6.85 -14.09 1.10
N ALA A 88 -7.89 -13.28 1.32
CA ALA A 88 -9.29 -13.63 1.03
C ALA A 88 -9.66 -13.50 -0.47
N VAL A 89 -8.72 -13.03 -1.29
CA VAL A 89 -8.85 -12.73 -2.73
C VAL A 89 -7.52 -13.03 -3.46
N PRO A 90 -7.48 -13.17 -4.81
CA PRO A 90 -6.25 -13.39 -5.56
C PRO A 90 -5.18 -12.33 -5.30
N LEU A 91 -3.89 -12.68 -5.41
CA LEU A 91 -2.79 -11.83 -4.95
C LEU A 91 -2.77 -10.45 -5.63
N ARG A 92 -2.99 -10.39 -6.96
CA ARG A 92 -3.08 -9.11 -7.67
C ARG A 92 -4.27 -8.26 -7.19
N HIS A 93 -5.42 -8.87 -6.89
CA HIS A 93 -6.56 -8.17 -6.28
C HIS A 93 -6.22 -7.62 -4.89
N ARG A 94 -5.56 -8.42 -4.03
CA ARG A 94 -5.09 -7.98 -2.70
C ARG A 94 -4.21 -6.75 -2.80
N LEU A 95 -3.26 -6.73 -3.76
CA LEU A 95 -2.38 -5.58 -3.98
C LEU A 95 -3.15 -4.33 -4.39
N LEU A 96 -4.14 -4.43 -5.28
CA LEU A 96 -4.95 -3.28 -5.70
C LEU A 96 -5.86 -2.75 -4.59
N LEU A 97 -6.50 -3.64 -3.81
CA LEU A 97 -7.27 -3.24 -2.62
C LEU A 97 -6.38 -2.54 -1.59
N LEU A 98 -5.16 -3.04 -1.36
CA LEU A 98 -4.22 -2.47 -0.40
C LEU A 98 -3.65 -1.12 -0.88
N THR A 99 -3.41 -0.95 -2.19
CA THR A 99 -3.09 0.36 -2.79
C THR A 99 -4.19 1.39 -2.53
N ALA A 100 -5.47 1.00 -2.62
CA ALA A 100 -6.59 1.89 -2.30
C ALA A 100 -6.70 2.20 -0.80
N ALA A 101 -6.52 1.21 0.08
CA ALA A 101 -6.53 1.40 1.54
C ALA A 101 -5.35 2.30 2.01
N LEU A 102 -4.17 2.15 1.41
CA LEU A 102 -3.03 3.02 1.66
C LEU A 102 -3.28 4.43 1.14
N ALA A 103 -3.94 4.62 0.00
CA ALA A 103 -4.39 5.94 -0.45
C ALA A 103 -5.41 6.56 0.54
N ALA A 104 -6.34 5.76 1.08
CA ALA A 104 -7.24 6.21 2.14
C ALA A 104 -6.48 6.66 3.41
N ALA A 105 -5.40 5.96 3.78
CA ALA A 105 -4.51 6.36 4.87
C ALA A 105 -3.73 7.65 4.56
N TRP A 106 -3.09 7.75 3.40
CA TRP A 106 -2.38 8.95 2.93
C TRP A 106 -3.28 10.19 2.92
N ALA A 107 -4.57 10.05 2.59
CA ALA A 107 -5.55 11.14 2.57
C ALA A 107 -5.79 11.79 3.95
N ARG A 108 -5.33 11.17 5.04
CA ARG A 108 -5.42 11.69 6.42
C ARG A 108 -4.14 12.35 6.94
N ASP A 109 -3.06 12.34 6.17
CA ASP A 109 -1.78 12.94 6.55
C ASP A 109 -1.19 13.82 5.44
N GLU A 110 0.03 14.34 5.63
CA GLU A 110 0.68 15.26 4.69
C GLU A 110 0.87 14.66 3.27
N ARG A 111 0.88 13.32 3.16
CA ARG A 111 0.93 12.59 1.88
C ARG A 111 -0.33 12.73 1.04
N ALA A 112 -1.43 13.27 1.57
CA ALA A 112 -2.65 13.58 0.81
C ALA A 112 -2.36 14.43 -0.44
N THR A 113 -1.38 15.33 -0.35
CA THR A 113 -0.87 16.15 -1.46
C THR A 113 -0.34 15.35 -2.66
N GLY A 114 -0.02 14.06 -2.48
CA GLY A 114 0.43 13.15 -3.53
C GLY A 114 -0.68 12.34 -4.21
N LEU A 115 -1.94 12.46 -3.78
CA LEU A 115 -3.08 11.67 -4.27
C LEU A 115 -3.87 12.39 -5.36
N ASP A 116 -4.57 11.61 -6.20
CA ASP A 116 -5.46 12.15 -7.23
C ASP A 116 -6.59 13.02 -6.59
N PRO A 117 -6.86 14.24 -7.10
CA PRO A 117 -7.89 15.11 -6.54
C PRO A 117 -9.32 14.53 -6.58
N GLY A 118 -9.63 13.68 -7.55
CA GLY A 118 -10.91 12.98 -7.64
C GLY A 118 -11.04 11.90 -6.56
N LEU A 119 -9.98 11.12 -6.35
CA LEU A 119 -9.91 10.14 -5.26
C LEU A 119 -10.01 10.81 -3.89
N LEU A 120 -9.28 11.90 -3.66
CA LEU A 120 -9.37 12.70 -2.43
C LEU A 120 -10.80 13.17 -2.15
N LEU A 121 -11.52 13.65 -3.18
CA LEU A 121 -12.91 14.09 -3.04
C LEU A 121 -13.82 12.92 -2.61
N VAL A 122 -13.67 11.74 -3.21
CA VAL A 122 -14.47 10.55 -2.88
C VAL A 122 -14.15 10.00 -1.50
N LEU A 123 -12.87 9.93 -1.12
CA LEU A 123 -12.44 9.49 0.22
C LEU A 123 -13.03 10.41 1.30
N ASN A 124 -12.84 11.72 1.15
CA ASN A 124 -13.37 12.71 2.10
C ASN A 124 -14.91 12.74 2.16
N ALA A 125 -15.60 12.50 1.03
CA ALA A 125 -17.05 12.38 1.02
C ALA A 125 -17.57 11.06 1.65
N SER A 126 -16.77 9.99 1.63
CA SER A 126 -17.16 8.70 2.21
C SER A 126 -17.08 8.65 3.74
N GLY A 127 -16.12 9.37 4.33
CA GLY A 127 -15.84 9.33 5.78
C GLY A 127 -15.31 7.98 6.31
N LEU A 128 -15.06 7.00 5.45
CA LEU A 128 -14.64 5.65 5.84
C LEU A 128 -13.11 5.53 5.98
N PRO A 129 -12.57 4.91 7.04
CA PRO A 129 -11.12 4.77 7.25
C PRO A 129 -10.37 4.07 6.11
N ASP A 130 -11.01 3.10 5.46
CA ASP A 130 -10.41 2.27 4.40
C ASP A 130 -11.01 2.58 3.01
N GLY A 131 -11.80 3.67 2.92
CA GLY A 131 -12.56 4.03 1.73
C GLY A 131 -13.84 3.20 1.52
N PRO A 132 -14.52 3.37 0.36
CA PRO A 132 -15.74 2.62 0.05
C PRO A 132 -15.46 1.14 -0.24
N THR A 133 -16.24 0.25 0.38
CA THR A 133 -16.18 -1.20 0.08
C THR A 133 -16.77 -1.48 -1.31
N PRO A 134 -16.06 -2.18 -2.22
CA PRO A 134 -16.57 -2.49 -3.56
C PRO A 134 -17.80 -3.40 -3.52
N ALA A 135 -18.83 -3.09 -4.31
CA ALA A 135 -20.17 -3.66 -4.16
C ALA A 135 -20.26 -5.19 -4.42
N LEU A 136 -19.34 -5.76 -5.22
CA LEU A 136 -19.30 -7.20 -5.50
C LEU A 136 -18.28 -7.95 -4.62
N LEU A 137 -17.51 -7.24 -3.78
CA LEU A 137 -16.43 -7.85 -2.99
C LEU A 137 -16.93 -8.93 -2.00
N PRO A 138 -18.05 -8.77 -1.26
CA PRO A 138 -18.56 -9.83 -0.37
C PRO A 138 -18.98 -11.08 -1.14
N ALA A 139 -19.73 -10.91 -2.24
CA ALA A 139 -20.15 -11.99 -3.11
C ALA A 139 -18.95 -12.74 -3.72
N PHE A 140 -17.91 -12.02 -4.13
CA PHE A 140 -16.67 -12.58 -4.65
C PHE A 140 -15.85 -13.31 -3.58
N GLN A 141 -15.74 -12.75 -2.37
CA GLN A 141 -15.09 -13.40 -1.23
C GLN A 141 -15.79 -14.68 -0.78
N SER A 142 -17.11 -14.81 -0.99
CA SER A 142 -17.86 -16.06 -0.74
C SER A 142 -17.49 -17.23 -1.68
N LEU A 143 -16.77 -16.97 -2.78
CA LEU A 143 -16.40 -17.97 -3.77
C LEU A 143 -15.08 -18.70 -3.38
N PRO A 144 -14.92 -19.98 -3.74
CA PRO A 144 -13.64 -20.68 -3.59
C PRO A 144 -12.50 -19.95 -4.33
N SER A 145 -11.28 -19.98 -3.77
CA SER A 145 -10.13 -19.23 -4.32
C SER A 145 -9.79 -19.57 -5.79
N ARG A 146 -10.02 -20.83 -6.21
CA ARG A 146 -9.92 -21.23 -7.63
C ARG A 146 -10.91 -20.46 -8.53
N THR A 147 -12.15 -20.29 -8.06
CA THR A 147 -13.20 -19.54 -8.76
C THR A 147 -12.90 -18.06 -8.81
N GLN A 148 -12.45 -17.47 -7.68
CA GLN A 148 -11.98 -16.08 -7.62
C GLN A 148 -10.82 -15.82 -8.59
N GLY A 149 -9.83 -16.72 -8.64
CA GLY A 149 -8.67 -16.61 -9.51
C GLY A 149 -9.01 -16.63 -11.00
N LEU A 150 -9.92 -17.52 -11.41
CA LEU A 150 -10.42 -17.60 -12.79
C LEU A 150 -11.17 -16.33 -13.22
N LEU A 151 -11.93 -15.72 -12.31
CA LEU A 151 -12.60 -14.43 -12.54
C LEU A 151 -11.59 -13.28 -12.65
N TRP A 152 -10.62 -13.22 -11.73
CA TRP A 152 -9.63 -12.14 -11.70
C TRP A 152 -8.72 -12.18 -12.92
N TYR A 153 -7.89 -13.22 -13.03
CA TYR A 153 -6.89 -13.31 -14.10
C TYR A 153 -7.54 -13.57 -15.47
N GLY A 154 -8.55 -14.46 -15.54
CA GLY A 154 -9.16 -14.85 -16.81
C GLY A 154 -10.19 -13.88 -17.39
N VAL A 155 -10.84 -13.03 -16.57
CA VAL A 155 -11.93 -12.15 -17.05
C VAL A 155 -11.65 -10.66 -16.84
N LEU A 156 -11.18 -10.24 -15.65
CA LEU A 156 -10.87 -8.83 -15.39
C LEU A 156 -9.56 -8.42 -16.07
N GLU A 157 -8.48 -9.14 -15.78
CA GLU A 157 -7.12 -8.87 -16.30
C GLU A 157 -6.91 -9.40 -17.73
N ARG A 158 -7.74 -10.37 -18.16
CA ARG A 158 -7.65 -11.05 -19.48
C ARG A 158 -6.29 -11.69 -19.78
N GLU A 159 -5.62 -12.20 -18.75
CA GLU A 159 -4.37 -12.94 -18.90
C GLU A 159 -4.54 -14.13 -19.87
N PRO A 160 -3.55 -14.46 -20.70
CA PRO A 160 -3.57 -15.66 -21.55
C PRO A 160 -3.96 -16.92 -20.76
N GLN A 161 -4.58 -17.91 -21.42
CA GLN A 161 -5.07 -19.11 -20.75
C GLN A 161 -3.92 -19.89 -20.07
N GLU A 162 -2.75 -19.89 -20.69
CA GLU A 162 -1.48 -20.44 -20.22
C GLU A 162 -0.98 -19.71 -18.97
N ARG A 163 -1.01 -18.37 -18.97
CA ARG A 163 -0.55 -17.56 -17.84
C ARG A 163 -1.52 -17.63 -16.67
N THR A 164 -2.84 -17.60 -16.94
CA THR A 164 -3.88 -17.88 -15.94
C THR A 164 -3.72 -19.27 -15.32
N ALA A 165 -3.37 -20.28 -16.14
CA ALA A 165 -3.12 -21.64 -15.66
C ALA A 165 -1.88 -21.71 -14.75
N ALA A 166 -0.76 -21.09 -15.14
CA ALA A 166 0.46 -21.04 -14.34
C ALA A 166 0.27 -20.31 -13.00
N LEU A 167 -0.29 -19.10 -13.01
CA LEU A 167 -0.56 -18.30 -11.80
C LEU A 167 -1.42 -19.06 -10.76
N LEU A 168 -2.37 -19.87 -11.24
CA LEU A 168 -3.33 -20.59 -10.40
C LEU A 168 -2.98 -22.06 -10.11
N GLY A 169 -1.96 -22.63 -10.76
CA GLY A 169 -1.63 -24.06 -10.64
C GLY A 169 -2.70 -24.98 -11.25
N LEU A 170 -3.24 -24.59 -12.40
CA LEU A 170 -4.32 -25.28 -13.11
C LEU A 170 -3.84 -25.77 -14.48
N SER A 171 -4.62 -26.64 -15.16
CA SER A 171 -4.40 -26.90 -16.58
C SER A 171 -5.05 -25.83 -17.46
N ARG A 172 -4.64 -25.73 -18.73
CA ARG A 172 -5.32 -24.89 -19.73
C ARG A 172 -6.82 -25.26 -19.88
N ALA A 173 -7.15 -26.54 -19.77
CA ALA A 173 -8.53 -27.02 -19.84
C ALA A 173 -9.37 -26.57 -18.62
N ASP A 174 -8.78 -26.61 -17.41
CA ASP A 174 -9.42 -26.07 -16.19
C ASP A 174 -9.78 -24.59 -16.35
N VAL A 175 -8.93 -23.80 -17.00
CA VAL A 175 -9.20 -22.38 -17.30
C VAL A 175 -10.31 -22.25 -18.34
N THR A 176 -10.20 -22.94 -19.48
CA THR A 176 -11.20 -22.86 -20.57
C THR A 176 -12.61 -23.24 -20.10
N TYR A 177 -12.78 -24.34 -19.37
CA TYR A 177 -14.09 -24.82 -18.92
C TYR A 177 -14.54 -24.24 -17.58
N GLY A 178 -13.60 -23.83 -16.72
CA GLY A 178 -13.89 -23.25 -15.41
C GLY A 178 -14.37 -21.80 -15.47
N THR A 179 -13.85 -20.97 -16.38
CA THR A 179 -14.17 -19.53 -16.42
C THR A 179 -15.67 -19.23 -16.64
N PRO A 180 -16.40 -19.90 -17.57
CA PRO A 180 -17.86 -19.71 -17.69
C PRO A 180 -18.63 -20.16 -16.45
N GLN A 181 -18.17 -21.22 -15.78
CA GLN A 181 -18.76 -21.70 -14.53
C GLN A 181 -18.51 -20.72 -13.38
N ALA A 182 -17.33 -20.08 -13.34
CA ALA A 182 -16.97 -19.07 -12.34
C ALA A 182 -17.82 -17.79 -12.46
N LEU A 183 -18.09 -17.33 -13.70
CA LEU A 183 -19.03 -16.23 -13.94
C LEU A 183 -20.44 -16.56 -13.45
N LYS A 184 -20.93 -17.79 -13.70
CA LYS A 184 -22.22 -18.25 -13.16
C LYS A 184 -22.20 -18.31 -11.63
N ALA A 185 -21.12 -18.80 -11.02
CA ALA A 185 -20.98 -18.89 -9.57
C ALA A 185 -21.01 -17.50 -8.90
N LEU A 186 -20.33 -16.51 -9.49
CA LEU A 186 -20.39 -15.11 -9.02
C LEU A 186 -21.79 -14.52 -9.17
N ALA A 187 -22.43 -14.67 -10.34
CA ALA A 187 -23.81 -14.21 -10.55
C ALA A 187 -24.76 -14.80 -9.51
N GLN A 188 -24.63 -16.10 -9.19
CA GLN A 188 -25.42 -16.74 -8.15
C GLN A 188 -25.04 -16.30 -6.73
N ALA A 189 -23.80 -15.86 -6.47
CA ALA A 189 -23.40 -15.27 -5.21
C ALA A 189 -23.99 -13.86 -5.03
N CYS A 190 -23.81 -12.97 -6.01
CA CYS A 190 -24.40 -11.62 -5.99
C CYS A 190 -25.92 -11.67 -5.76
N LEU A 191 -26.61 -12.60 -6.43
CA LEU A 191 -28.04 -12.83 -6.23
C LEU A 191 -28.37 -13.27 -4.78
N ARG A 192 -27.59 -14.17 -4.17
CA ARG A 192 -27.81 -14.55 -2.76
C ARG A 192 -27.61 -13.37 -1.81
N GLU A 193 -26.50 -12.64 -1.94
CA GLU A 193 -26.18 -11.49 -1.08
C GLU A 193 -27.26 -10.40 -1.16
N ARG A 194 -27.71 -10.06 -2.39
CA ARG A 194 -28.76 -9.04 -2.60
C ARG A 194 -30.10 -9.43 -1.96
N LEU A 195 -30.52 -10.69 -2.12
CA LEU A 195 -31.79 -11.19 -1.57
C LEU A 195 -31.72 -11.37 -0.04
N ALA A 196 -30.57 -11.81 0.50
CA ALA A 196 -30.35 -11.94 1.94
C ALA A 196 -30.32 -10.60 2.69
N ALA A 197 -30.05 -9.49 1.97
CA ALA A 197 -30.11 -8.14 2.51
C ALA A 197 -31.52 -7.52 2.52
N SER A 198 -32.57 -8.27 2.11
CA SER A 198 -33.96 -7.76 2.05
C SER A 198 -34.81 -8.23 3.23
N ASP A 199 -35.60 -7.31 3.80
CA ASP A 199 -36.59 -7.63 4.85
C ASP A 199 -37.83 -8.40 4.34
N ASP A 200 -38.02 -8.51 3.02
CA ASP A 200 -39.13 -9.25 2.41
C ASP A 200 -38.73 -10.73 2.16
N PRO A 201 -39.30 -11.70 2.91
CA PRO A 201 -38.93 -13.11 2.75
C PRO A 201 -39.34 -13.71 1.40
N SER A 202 -40.29 -13.11 0.67
CA SER A 202 -40.72 -13.59 -0.64
C SER A 202 -39.65 -13.38 -1.72
N CYS A 203 -38.67 -12.50 -1.50
CA CYS A 203 -37.51 -12.30 -2.37
C CYS A 203 -36.79 -13.62 -2.72
N ALA A 204 -36.78 -14.60 -1.80
CA ALA A 204 -36.19 -15.91 -2.04
C ALA A 204 -36.87 -16.71 -3.17
N ASP A 205 -38.19 -16.56 -3.35
CA ASP A 205 -38.96 -17.26 -4.38
C ASP A 205 -38.68 -16.69 -5.79
N PHE A 206 -38.49 -15.36 -5.87
CA PHE A 206 -38.14 -14.67 -7.12
C PHE A 206 -36.75 -15.03 -7.65
N ARG A 207 -35.87 -15.63 -6.83
CA ARG A 207 -34.49 -16.01 -7.18
C ARG A 207 -34.41 -16.73 -8.53
N ARG A 208 -35.24 -17.75 -8.75
CA ARG A 208 -35.23 -18.52 -10.02
C ARG A 208 -35.80 -17.73 -11.19
N LEU A 209 -36.79 -16.87 -10.96
CA LEU A 209 -37.35 -16.01 -12.01
C LEU A 209 -36.30 -15.00 -12.50
N ILE A 210 -35.49 -14.43 -11.59
CA ILE A 210 -34.34 -13.58 -11.95
C ILE A 210 -33.30 -14.38 -12.75
N GLU A 211 -32.93 -15.59 -12.29
CA GLU A 211 -31.98 -16.46 -13.03
C GLU A 211 -32.47 -16.79 -14.46
N GLU A 212 -33.77 -17.05 -14.65
CA GLU A 212 -34.33 -17.38 -15.98
C GLU A 212 -34.58 -16.13 -16.85
N ALA A 213 -34.91 -14.97 -16.26
CA ALA A 213 -35.10 -13.70 -16.98
C ALA A 213 -33.80 -13.09 -17.49
N VAL A 214 -32.67 -13.35 -16.83
CA VAL A 214 -31.34 -12.82 -17.24
C VAL A 214 -30.60 -13.77 -18.19
N ARG A 215 -31.13 -14.96 -18.53
CA ARG A 215 -30.45 -15.91 -19.46
C ARG A 215 -29.98 -15.24 -20.76
N PRO A 216 -28.78 -15.59 -21.29
CA PRO A 216 -28.34 -15.14 -22.60
C PRO A 216 -29.24 -15.73 -23.70
N ASP A 217 -29.48 -17.04 -23.63
CA ASP A 217 -30.31 -17.77 -24.59
C ASP A 217 -31.72 -18.02 -24.03
N GLY A 218 -32.70 -17.37 -24.68
CA GLY A 218 -34.12 -17.47 -24.35
C GLY A 218 -34.48 -16.98 -22.94
N PRO A 219 -34.27 -15.68 -22.62
CA PRO A 219 -34.70 -15.10 -21.36
C PRO A 219 -36.21 -15.24 -21.15
N ARG A 220 -36.61 -15.54 -19.90
CA ARG A 220 -38.00 -15.81 -19.52
C ARG A 220 -38.49 -14.79 -18.51
N TYR A 221 -39.24 -13.80 -18.99
CA TYR A 221 -39.87 -12.77 -18.15
C TYR A 221 -41.12 -13.31 -17.45
N SER A 222 -41.51 -12.68 -16.33
CA SER A 222 -42.72 -13.00 -15.58
C SER A 222 -43.33 -11.72 -15.03
N ALA A 223 -44.63 -11.51 -15.26
CA ALA A 223 -45.35 -10.33 -14.77
C ALA A 223 -45.30 -10.22 -13.23
N ASP A 224 -45.23 -11.35 -12.52
CA ASP A 224 -45.10 -11.36 -11.05
C ASP A 224 -43.71 -10.86 -10.62
N LEU A 225 -42.66 -11.22 -11.36
CA LEU A 225 -41.31 -10.72 -11.12
C LEU A 225 -41.25 -9.22 -11.40
N ASP A 226 -41.79 -8.76 -12.53
CA ASP A 226 -41.81 -7.35 -12.91
C ASP A 226 -42.58 -6.52 -11.86
N ALA A 227 -43.73 -7.03 -11.39
CA ALA A 227 -44.54 -6.41 -10.34
C ALA A 227 -43.89 -6.45 -8.94
N HIS A 228 -42.96 -7.37 -8.68
CA HIS A 228 -42.16 -7.38 -7.45
C HIS A 228 -40.94 -6.44 -7.56
N MET A 229 -40.18 -6.48 -8.65
CA MET A 229 -39.05 -5.58 -8.92
C MET A 229 -39.47 -4.10 -8.88
N ALA A 230 -40.66 -3.76 -9.41
CA ALA A 230 -41.24 -2.42 -9.33
C ALA A 230 -41.45 -1.88 -7.88
N ARG A 231 -41.29 -2.72 -6.86
CA ARG A 231 -41.44 -2.37 -5.43
C ARG A 231 -40.23 -2.75 -4.57
N CYS A 232 -39.48 -3.78 -4.95
CA CYS A 232 -38.31 -4.26 -4.21
C CYS A 232 -36.99 -3.78 -4.86
N PRO A 233 -36.23 -2.87 -4.21
CA PRO A 233 -34.95 -2.40 -4.75
C PRO A 233 -33.86 -3.49 -4.74
N HIS A 234 -33.96 -4.49 -3.86
CA HIS A 234 -33.00 -5.59 -3.76
C HIS A 234 -33.08 -6.52 -4.98
N CYS A 235 -34.29 -6.93 -5.37
CA CYS A 235 -34.52 -7.75 -6.55
C CYS A 235 -34.21 -6.99 -7.85
N THR A 236 -34.51 -5.69 -7.92
CA THR A 236 -34.12 -4.83 -9.06
C THR A 236 -32.60 -4.69 -9.18
N ALA A 237 -31.89 -4.44 -8.07
CA ALA A 237 -30.44 -4.38 -8.06
C ALA A 237 -29.81 -5.72 -8.44
N ALA A 238 -30.34 -6.84 -7.92
CA ALA A 238 -29.88 -8.17 -8.30
C ALA A 238 -30.09 -8.46 -9.79
N PHE A 239 -31.25 -8.11 -10.35
CA PHE A 239 -31.51 -8.26 -11.78
C PHE A 239 -30.50 -7.49 -12.64
N GLU A 240 -30.26 -6.21 -12.37
CA GLU A 240 -29.29 -5.42 -13.12
C GLU A 240 -27.83 -5.84 -12.88
N ASP A 241 -27.44 -6.24 -11.66
CA ASP A 241 -26.09 -6.81 -11.39
C ASP A 241 -25.84 -8.04 -12.26
N LEU A 242 -26.81 -8.97 -12.30
CA LEU A 242 -26.70 -10.19 -13.11
C LEU A 242 -26.72 -9.86 -14.61
N ARG A 243 -27.52 -8.88 -15.02
CA ARG A 243 -27.61 -8.41 -16.42
C ARG A 243 -26.29 -7.76 -16.86
N ALA A 244 -25.66 -6.99 -15.99
CA ALA A 244 -24.36 -6.36 -16.23
C ALA A 244 -23.22 -7.41 -16.26
N LEU A 245 -23.20 -8.36 -15.31
CA LEU A 245 -22.25 -9.49 -15.31
C LEU A 245 -22.35 -10.35 -16.57
N ARG A 246 -23.53 -10.44 -17.20
CA ARG A 246 -23.73 -11.10 -18.49
C ARG A 246 -23.27 -10.24 -19.67
N ASP A 247 -23.70 -8.99 -19.74
CA ASP A 247 -23.50 -8.12 -20.90
C ASP A 247 -22.09 -7.55 -21.01
N ALA A 248 -21.43 -7.27 -19.86
CA ALA A 248 -20.14 -6.59 -19.80
C ALA A 248 -19.22 -7.08 -18.65
N PRO A 249 -18.98 -8.40 -18.49
CA PRO A 249 -18.34 -8.99 -17.31
C PRO A 249 -17.03 -8.32 -16.87
N ARG A 250 -16.08 -8.02 -17.77
CA ARG A 250 -14.82 -7.35 -17.42
C ARG A 250 -15.06 -6.00 -16.73
N GLN A 251 -15.99 -5.20 -17.25
CA GLN A 251 -16.27 -3.87 -16.72
C GLN A 251 -17.05 -3.95 -15.39
N THR A 252 -18.02 -4.85 -15.29
CA THR A 252 -18.79 -5.08 -14.05
C THR A 252 -17.92 -5.63 -12.93
N LEU A 253 -16.96 -6.51 -13.24
CA LEU A 253 -15.94 -6.94 -12.28
C LEU A 253 -15.04 -5.76 -11.86
N ALA A 254 -14.57 -4.95 -12.81
CA ALA A 254 -13.65 -3.85 -12.50
C ALA A 254 -14.28 -2.77 -11.60
N GLU A 255 -15.48 -2.27 -11.92
CA GLU A 255 -16.19 -1.31 -11.04
C GLU A 255 -16.74 -1.97 -9.77
N GLY A 256 -17.02 -3.28 -9.81
CA GLY A 256 -17.58 -4.01 -8.68
C GLY A 256 -16.57 -4.49 -7.63
N LEU A 257 -15.28 -4.60 -7.99
CA LEU A 257 -14.22 -5.17 -7.15
C LEU A 257 -13.07 -4.21 -6.83
N LEU A 258 -13.03 -3.01 -7.43
CA LEU A 258 -12.02 -1.97 -7.16
C LEU A 258 -12.68 -0.75 -6.48
N PRO A 259 -12.13 -0.21 -5.37
CA PRO A 259 -12.70 0.96 -4.70
C PRO A 259 -12.68 2.26 -5.52
N TRP A 260 -11.85 2.33 -6.56
CA TRP A 260 -11.63 3.54 -7.34
C TRP A 260 -11.42 3.25 -8.83
N ASN A 261 -12.17 3.96 -9.68
CA ASN A 261 -11.90 4.14 -11.12
C ASN A 261 -11.65 2.84 -11.91
N GLY A 262 -12.43 1.79 -11.63
CA GLY A 262 -12.18 0.44 -12.14
C GLY A 262 -12.15 0.33 -13.67
N THR A 263 -13.05 1.04 -14.38
CA THR A 263 -13.03 1.04 -15.86
C THR A 263 -11.81 1.77 -16.42
N ALA A 264 -11.15 2.67 -15.69
CA ALA A 264 -9.89 3.28 -16.16
C ALA A 264 -8.71 2.31 -16.06
N TYR A 265 -8.64 1.49 -15.00
CA TYR A 265 -7.62 0.44 -14.83
C TYR A 265 -7.60 -0.50 -16.03
N ILE A 266 -8.74 -1.13 -16.35
CA ILE A 266 -8.84 -2.07 -17.47
C ILE A 266 -8.69 -1.42 -18.86
N ARG A 267 -8.79 -0.09 -18.98
CA ARG A 267 -8.52 0.64 -20.24
C ARG A 267 -7.05 1.02 -20.42
N ALA A 268 -6.28 1.16 -19.34
CA ALA A 268 -4.86 1.51 -19.42
C ALA A 268 -4.01 0.38 -20.01
N GLU A 269 -4.54 -0.85 -19.99
CA GLU A 269 -3.92 -2.07 -20.53
C GLU A 269 -4.32 -2.36 -21.99
N ASP A 270 -5.45 -1.82 -22.46
CA ASP A 270 -5.87 -1.98 -23.85
C ASP A 270 -4.94 -1.11 -24.75
N PRO A 271 -4.25 -1.69 -25.75
CA PRO A 271 -3.31 -0.93 -26.57
C PRO A 271 -4.02 0.19 -27.34
N PRO A 272 -3.35 1.35 -27.57
CA PRO A 272 -4.00 2.51 -28.18
C PRO A 272 -4.56 2.14 -29.55
N ALA A 273 -5.88 2.24 -29.68
CA ALA A 273 -6.59 1.87 -30.90
C ALA A 273 -6.07 2.71 -32.08
N VAL A 274 -5.43 2.04 -33.05
CA VAL A 274 -4.96 2.68 -34.28
C VAL A 274 -6.16 3.38 -34.94
N PRO A 275 -6.10 4.69 -35.22
CA PRO A 275 -7.25 5.43 -35.75
C PRO A 275 -7.56 4.99 -37.18
N GLY A 276 -8.50 4.05 -37.31
CA GLY A 276 -9.08 3.69 -38.60
C GLY A 276 -9.80 4.88 -39.25
N PRO A 277 -9.97 4.88 -40.58
CA PRO A 277 -10.66 5.95 -41.29
C PRO A 277 -12.11 6.11 -40.76
N PRO A 278 -12.63 7.35 -40.67
CA PRO A 278 -13.89 7.62 -39.99
C PRO A 278 -15.09 7.01 -40.71
N ALA A 279 -15.52 5.83 -40.26
CA ALA A 279 -16.76 5.20 -40.68
C ALA A 279 -17.94 6.09 -40.23
N ALA A 280 -18.62 6.71 -41.19
CA ALA A 280 -19.73 7.64 -40.95
C ALA A 280 -20.98 6.94 -40.38
N ARG A 281 -20.96 6.65 -39.08
CA ARG A 281 -22.12 6.19 -38.32
C ARG A 281 -22.76 7.39 -37.63
N ALA A 282 -24.04 7.64 -37.90
CA ALA A 282 -24.76 8.80 -37.38
C ALA A 282 -24.84 8.76 -35.84
N ALA A 283 -23.96 9.52 -35.17
CA ALA A 283 -23.87 9.55 -33.72
C ALA A 283 -24.93 10.47 -33.11
N TRP A 284 -26.11 9.91 -32.81
CA TRP A 284 -26.96 10.51 -31.79
C TRP A 284 -26.26 10.38 -30.43
N PRO A 285 -26.03 11.47 -29.69
CA PRO A 285 -25.28 11.39 -28.44
C PRO A 285 -26.06 10.60 -27.39
N PRO A 286 -25.48 9.56 -26.76
CA PRO A 286 -26.14 8.87 -25.67
C PRO A 286 -26.35 9.87 -24.52
N ARG A 287 -27.61 10.15 -24.17
CA ARG A 287 -27.94 11.02 -23.05
C ARG A 287 -27.34 10.43 -21.78
N ARG A 288 -26.32 11.10 -21.21
CA ARG A 288 -25.70 10.71 -19.94
C ARG A 288 -26.76 10.72 -18.84
N ARG A 289 -27.37 9.56 -18.55
CA ARG A 289 -28.11 9.35 -17.32
C ARG A 289 -27.10 9.26 -16.18
N VAL A 290 -26.81 10.40 -15.56
CA VAL A 290 -26.13 10.43 -14.27
C VAL A 290 -27.11 9.81 -13.26
N LEU A 291 -26.93 8.52 -12.99
CA LEU A 291 -27.64 7.84 -11.91
C LEU A 291 -27.05 8.33 -10.59
N LEU A 292 -27.62 9.44 -10.09
CA LEU A 292 -27.45 9.85 -8.71
C LEU A 292 -28.09 8.79 -7.82
N ALA A 293 -27.26 7.88 -7.29
CA ALA A 293 -27.63 6.95 -6.24
C ALA A 293 -27.80 7.71 -4.91
N SER A 294 -28.86 8.53 -4.84
CA SER A 294 -29.13 9.48 -3.75
C SER A 294 -30.37 9.08 -2.96
N ALA A 295 -30.28 7.94 -2.28
CA ALA A 295 -31.07 7.74 -1.08
C ALA A 295 -30.63 8.78 -0.02
N ALA A 296 -31.58 9.30 0.76
CA ALA A 296 -31.35 10.18 1.91
C ALA A 296 -30.74 11.58 1.67
N LEU A 297 -31.41 12.46 0.89
CA LEU A 297 -31.42 13.92 1.20
C LEU A 297 -32.70 14.68 0.77
N GLY A 298 -33.87 14.04 0.87
CA GLY A 298 -35.13 14.53 0.27
C GLY A 298 -35.89 15.66 0.95
N VAL A 299 -35.31 16.41 1.91
CA VAL A 299 -36.08 17.33 2.79
C VAL A 299 -35.56 18.79 2.80
N ALA A 300 -34.32 19.05 2.34
CA ALA A 300 -33.66 20.35 2.58
C ALA A 300 -33.94 21.48 1.54
N LEU A 301 -34.41 21.15 0.34
CA LEU A 301 -34.46 22.11 -0.80
C LEU A 301 -35.87 22.54 -1.25
N THR A 302 -36.93 21.91 -0.73
CA THR A 302 -38.31 22.31 -1.03
C THR A 302 -38.70 23.71 -0.53
N PRO A 303 -38.21 24.26 0.61
CA PRO A 303 -38.59 25.62 1.04
C PRO A 303 -38.03 26.71 0.12
N LEU A 304 -36.79 26.52 -0.37
CA LEU A 304 -36.08 27.51 -1.17
C LEU A 304 -36.73 27.73 -2.55
N LEU A 305 -37.26 26.66 -3.16
CA LEU A 305 -37.93 26.75 -4.46
C LEU A 305 -39.27 27.50 -4.38
N VAL A 306 -39.99 27.40 -3.24
CA VAL A 306 -41.22 28.16 -3.01
C VAL A 306 -40.93 29.65 -2.82
N PHE A 307 -39.90 29.97 -2.02
CA PHE A 307 -39.48 31.36 -1.74
C PHE A 307 -39.03 32.13 -3.00
N LEU A 308 -38.52 31.43 -4.02
CA LEU A 308 -38.07 32.02 -5.29
C LEU A 308 -39.19 32.21 -6.33
N LEU A 309 -40.42 31.77 -6.06
CA LEU A 309 -41.52 31.75 -7.05
C LEU A 309 -42.78 32.52 -6.63
N THR A 310 -42.85 33.04 -5.40
CA THR A 310 -43.95 33.92 -4.96
C THR A 310 -43.67 35.39 -5.29
N PRO A 311 -44.47 36.07 -6.12
CA PRO A 311 -44.37 37.52 -6.28
C PRO A 311 -44.76 38.23 -4.98
N ALA A 312 -44.13 39.37 -4.69
CA ALA A 312 -44.40 40.11 -3.47
C ALA A 312 -45.83 40.65 -3.42
N HIS A 313 -46.53 40.39 -2.32
CA HIS A 313 -47.63 41.22 -1.84
C HIS A 313 -47.24 41.78 -0.49
N THR A 314 -47.28 43.12 -0.40
CA THR A 314 -47.14 43.86 0.84
C THR A 314 -48.50 43.99 1.50
N ASP A 315 -48.66 43.46 2.70
CA ASP A 315 -49.71 43.87 3.63
C ASP A 315 -49.14 43.90 5.04
N ASP A 316 -49.35 45.03 5.74
CA ASP A 316 -48.87 45.27 7.09
C ASP A 316 -49.83 44.65 8.12
N GLN A 317 -49.39 43.63 8.86
CA GLN A 317 -49.91 43.42 10.23
C GLN A 317 -48.99 42.59 11.13
N GLN A 318 -48.50 43.25 12.18
CA GLN A 318 -47.92 42.62 13.37
C GLN A 318 -48.90 42.81 14.54
N PRO A 319 -49.23 41.74 15.28
CA PRO A 319 -49.16 41.89 16.74
C PRO A 319 -48.73 40.64 17.53
N ALA A 320 -48.24 40.93 18.73
CA ALA A 320 -48.20 40.07 19.92
C ALA A 320 -47.24 38.86 19.97
N ALA A 321 -46.55 38.73 21.11
CA ALA A 321 -45.69 37.62 21.46
C ALA A 321 -46.32 36.75 22.56
N ALA A 322 -45.94 35.48 22.62
CA ALA A 322 -46.23 34.59 23.76
C ALA A 322 -45.05 33.63 24.00
N THR A 323 -44.51 33.63 25.22
CA THR A 323 -43.36 32.81 25.62
C THR A 323 -43.80 31.60 26.43
N PRO A 324 -43.51 30.34 26.02
CA PRO A 324 -43.74 29.16 26.84
C PRO A 324 -42.53 28.88 27.76
N THR A 325 -42.80 28.64 29.05
CA THR A 325 -41.79 28.32 30.08
C THR A 325 -41.65 26.79 30.24
N PRO A 326 -40.44 26.22 30.41
CA PRO A 326 -40.27 24.79 30.69
C PRO A 326 -40.56 24.44 32.18
N PRO A 327 -41.18 23.28 32.47
CA PRO A 327 -41.44 22.80 33.83
C PRO A 327 -40.20 22.14 34.51
N PRO A 328 -40.20 21.98 35.85
CA PRO A 328 -39.02 21.57 36.61
C PRO A 328 -38.80 20.04 36.75
N VAL A 329 -37.65 19.69 37.31
CA VAL A 329 -37.07 18.34 37.46
C VAL A 329 -37.77 17.51 38.55
N THR A 330 -37.71 16.19 38.45
CA THR A 330 -37.76 15.29 39.63
C THR A 330 -36.79 14.12 39.43
N VAL A 331 -35.92 13.86 40.42
CA VAL A 331 -35.02 12.70 40.47
C VAL A 331 -35.33 11.93 41.75
N THR A 332 -35.48 10.61 41.64
CA THR A 332 -35.72 9.72 42.78
C THR A 332 -34.59 8.71 42.89
N ALA A 333 -33.99 8.61 44.08
CA ALA A 333 -32.89 7.68 44.37
C ALA A 333 -33.36 6.49 45.22
N THR A 334 -32.58 5.41 45.24
CA THR A 334 -32.73 4.30 46.20
C THR A 334 -31.39 3.58 46.42
N VAL A 335 -31.15 3.04 47.62
CA VAL A 335 -29.82 2.57 48.09
C VAL A 335 -29.94 1.37 49.03
N SER A 336 -29.06 0.36 48.90
CA SER A 336 -28.62 -0.66 49.91
C SER A 336 -27.43 -1.45 49.32
N VAL A 337 -26.22 -1.68 49.90
CA VAL A 337 -25.68 -2.04 51.26
C VAL A 337 -25.44 -3.59 51.37
N THR A 338 -24.22 -4.16 51.17
CA THR A 338 -22.97 -4.26 52.02
C THR A 338 -23.04 -5.41 53.07
N PRO A 339 -22.10 -6.40 53.18
CA PRO A 339 -20.61 -6.34 53.34
C PRO A 339 -19.79 -6.92 52.14
N SER A 340 -18.46 -7.19 52.09
CA SER A 340 -17.29 -7.42 53.03
C SER A 340 -17.08 -8.87 53.56
N PRO A 341 -15.86 -9.35 53.99
CA PRO A 341 -14.60 -8.61 54.30
C PRO A 341 -13.22 -9.14 53.79
N SER A 342 -12.24 -8.20 53.72
CA SER A 342 -10.79 -8.17 54.15
C SER A 342 -9.93 -9.44 54.44
N PRO A 343 -8.55 -9.37 54.48
CA PRO A 343 -7.71 -8.23 54.92
C PRO A 343 -6.44 -7.84 54.10
N SER A 344 -5.73 -6.82 54.61
CA SER A 344 -4.53 -6.12 54.08
C SER A 344 -3.22 -6.57 54.82
N PRO A 345 -2.00 -6.00 54.62
CA PRO A 345 -1.67 -4.65 55.12
C PRO A 345 -0.66 -3.76 54.31
N THR A 346 -0.67 -2.45 54.63
CA THR A 346 0.28 -1.36 54.28
C THR A 346 1.29 -1.10 55.45
N PRO A 347 1.94 0.08 55.73
CA PRO A 347 1.98 1.46 55.15
C PRO A 347 3.40 1.80 54.57
N THR A 348 3.94 3.03 54.37
CA THR A 348 3.76 4.44 54.81
C THR A 348 4.42 5.36 53.73
N GLY A 349 4.13 6.65 53.48
CA GLY A 349 3.19 7.64 54.03
C GLY A 349 3.39 9.04 53.38
N SER A 350 3.07 10.13 54.10
CA SER A 350 3.03 11.56 53.65
C SER A 350 3.44 12.49 54.83
N PRO A 351 3.29 13.85 54.85
CA PRO A 351 2.92 14.91 53.86
C PRO A 351 4.02 16.04 53.78
N SER A 352 3.90 17.26 53.22
CA SER A 352 3.16 18.00 52.16
C SER A 352 3.24 19.53 52.49
N LYS A 353 3.12 20.41 51.48
CA LYS A 353 2.87 21.90 51.50
C LYS A 353 4.06 22.90 51.45
N SER A 354 3.83 23.97 50.68
CA SER A 354 4.59 25.23 50.50
C SER A 354 3.90 26.40 51.29
N PRO A 355 4.33 27.70 51.34
CA PRO A 355 4.79 28.57 50.22
C PRO A 355 5.93 29.61 50.54
N SER A 356 6.09 30.61 49.67
CA SER A 356 7.23 31.53 49.48
C SER A 356 7.34 32.78 50.38
N SER A 357 8.57 33.33 50.52
CA SER A 357 8.88 34.78 50.46
C SER A 357 10.40 35.09 50.43
N THR A 358 10.77 36.35 50.11
CA THR A 358 12.12 36.94 49.90
C THR A 358 12.42 38.05 50.96
N PRO A 359 13.57 38.80 50.98
CA PRO A 359 14.91 38.68 50.34
C PRO A 359 16.13 38.97 51.29
N SER A 360 17.34 39.13 50.70
CA SER A 360 18.48 40.01 51.13
C SER A 360 19.74 39.46 51.86
N SER A 361 20.87 40.13 51.56
CA SER A 361 22.30 39.87 51.85
C SER A 361 22.79 40.51 53.20
N PRO A 362 24.07 40.42 53.68
CA PRO A 362 25.33 40.00 52.99
C PRO A 362 26.40 39.16 53.77
N ARG A 363 27.53 38.95 53.06
CA ARG A 363 28.87 38.38 53.39
C ARG A 363 29.48 38.75 54.77
N PRO A 364 30.48 37.99 55.33
CA PRO A 364 31.80 37.71 54.72
C PRO A 364 32.23 36.22 54.71
N THR A 365 32.75 35.67 53.60
CA THR A 365 34.18 35.67 53.16
C THR A 365 35.10 34.68 53.89
N VAL A 366 35.22 33.46 53.36
CA VAL A 366 36.40 32.58 53.51
C VAL A 366 36.82 32.10 52.11
N THR A 367 38.12 31.99 51.85
CA THR A 367 38.68 31.78 50.51
C THR A 367 38.66 30.30 50.09
N PRO A 368 38.15 29.96 48.88
CA PRO A 368 38.19 28.58 48.37
C PRO A 368 39.55 28.22 47.74
N PRO A 369 39.98 26.94 47.78
CA PRO A 369 41.11 26.44 47.00
C PRO A 369 40.80 26.43 45.49
N PRO A 370 41.82 26.37 44.61
CA PRO A 370 41.64 26.48 43.16
C PRO A 370 40.75 25.36 42.59
N PRO A 371 39.89 25.66 41.59
CA PRO A 371 38.94 24.70 41.06
C PRO A 371 39.67 23.58 40.30
N ARG A 372 39.53 22.34 40.77
CA ARG A 372 39.77 21.17 39.92
C ARG A 372 38.83 21.28 38.73
N HIS A 373 39.36 21.24 37.50
CA HIS A 373 38.55 21.29 36.28
C HIS A 373 37.48 20.20 36.34
N ARG A 374 36.21 20.61 36.51
CA ARG A 374 35.06 19.72 36.39
C ARG A 374 35.03 19.28 34.94
N ALA A 375 35.40 18.03 34.68
CA ALA A 375 35.36 17.47 33.34
C ALA A 375 33.95 17.66 32.77
N THR A 376 33.85 18.44 31.69
CA THR A 376 32.62 18.57 30.92
C THR A 376 32.15 17.15 30.58
N PRO A 377 30.86 16.79 30.76
CA PRO A 377 30.37 15.52 30.25
C PRO A 377 30.67 15.49 28.76
N ARG A 378 31.60 14.61 28.36
CA ARG A 378 31.98 14.41 26.97
C ARG A 378 30.68 14.13 26.20
N PRO A 379 30.37 14.85 25.12
CA PRO A 379 29.12 14.63 24.40
C PRO A 379 29.06 13.15 24.01
N THR A 380 28.03 12.46 24.48
CA THR A 380 27.69 11.12 23.99
C THR A 380 27.61 11.24 22.47
N PRO A 381 28.38 10.44 21.71
CA PRO A 381 28.43 10.62 20.26
C PRO A 381 27.03 10.42 19.70
N SER A 382 26.43 11.51 19.21
CA SER A 382 25.11 11.47 18.59
C SER A 382 25.19 10.54 17.39
N PHE A 383 24.39 9.48 17.41
CA PHE A 383 24.26 8.63 16.24
C PHE A 383 23.53 9.42 15.14
N THR A 384 24.16 9.52 13.98
CA THR A 384 23.64 10.19 12.79
C THR A 384 23.85 9.23 11.62
N PRO A 385 22.80 8.78 10.91
CA PRO A 385 23.00 7.97 9.71
C PRO A 385 23.66 8.82 8.58
N PRO A 386 24.26 8.20 7.56
CA PRO A 386 24.71 8.92 6.37
C PRO A 386 23.57 9.69 5.71
N GLY A 387 23.86 10.86 5.12
CA GLY A 387 22.83 11.81 4.70
C GLY A 387 23.33 12.88 3.74
N ALA A 388 22.56 13.97 3.60
CA ALA A 388 22.73 15.02 2.58
C ALA A 388 23.98 15.93 2.71
N SER A 389 24.99 15.55 3.51
CA SER A 389 26.26 16.27 3.65
C SER A 389 27.43 15.31 3.59
N PHE A 390 28.50 15.68 2.87
CA PHE A 390 29.70 14.86 2.69
C PHE A 390 30.43 14.58 4.01
N ALA A 391 30.23 13.38 4.55
CA ALA A 391 30.85 12.90 5.78
C ALA A 391 31.53 11.54 5.54
N GLN A 392 32.38 11.09 6.46
CA GLN A 392 32.84 9.72 6.46
C GLN A 392 31.66 8.78 6.79
N VAL A 393 31.58 7.65 6.09
CA VAL A 393 30.62 6.59 6.38
C VAL A 393 31.32 5.53 7.22
N VAL A 394 31.08 5.56 8.53
CA VAL A 394 31.85 4.80 9.53
C VAL A 394 31.05 3.61 10.03
N ASN A 395 31.60 2.40 9.87
CA ASN A 395 31.00 1.16 10.38
C ASN A 395 31.00 1.14 11.90
N LEU A 396 29.86 0.84 12.54
CA LEU A 396 29.74 0.90 14.01
C LEU A 396 30.59 -0.17 14.72
N ALA A 397 30.57 -1.41 14.25
CA ALA A 397 31.30 -2.50 14.89
C ALA A 397 32.82 -2.46 14.63
N ARG A 398 33.24 -2.22 13.38
CA ARG A 398 34.67 -2.25 13.01
C ARG A 398 35.39 -0.90 13.18
N GLY A 399 34.67 0.22 13.30
CA GLY A 399 35.27 1.57 13.40
C GLY A 399 36.07 1.98 12.17
N ARG A 400 35.81 1.35 11.02
CA ARG A 400 36.45 1.60 9.72
C ARG A 400 35.54 2.42 8.81
N CYS A 401 36.14 3.14 7.88
CA CYS A 401 35.43 4.01 6.94
C CYS A 401 35.24 3.30 5.59
N LEU A 402 34.08 3.52 4.96
CA LEU A 402 33.80 3.15 3.58
C LEU A 402 34.68 4.00 2.65
N ASP A 403 35.49 3.39 1.80
CA ASP A 403 36.56 4.03 1.03
C ASP A 403 36.63 3.46 -0.40
N ILE A 404 37.11 4.24 -1.37
CA ILE A 404 37.33 3.77 -2.74
C ILE A 404 38.74 3.16 -2.81
N ARG A 405 38.87 1.93 -3.30
CA ARG A 405 40.15 1.20 -3.29
C ARG A 405 41.23 1.99 -4.02
N ASP A 406 42.34 2.22 -3.31
CA ASP A 406 43.55 2.90 -3.78
C ASP A 406 43.33 4.31 -4.39
N GLY A 407 42.14 4.88 -4.21
CA GLY A 407 41.72 6.16 -4.78
C GLY A 407 41.45 6.14 -6.30
N ASP A 408 41.37 4.97 -6.92
CA ASP A 408 41.08 4.85 -8.36
C ASP A 408 39.60 5.13 -8.66
N LEU A 409 39.34 6.06 -9.58
CA LEU A 409 38.00 6.47 -10.03
C LEU A 409 37.58 5.79 -11.34
N SER A 410 38.18 4.65 -11.68
CA SER A 410 37.72 3.80 -12.77
C SER A 410 36.34 3.20 -12.49
N GLU A 411 35.46 3.17 -13.49
CA GLU A 411 34.15 2.52 -13.39
C GLU A 411 34.29 1.05 -12.94
N GLY A 412 33.47 0.64 -11.98
CA GLY A 412 33.50 -0.69 -11.41
C GLY A 412 34.62 -0.94 -10.39
N ASN A 413 35.48 0.03 -10.03
CA ASN A 413 36.48 -0.15 -8.95
C ASN A 413 35.79 -0.49 -7.61
N ASP A 414 36.48 -1.25 -6.76
CA ASP A 414 35.98 -1.76 -5.47
C ASP A 414 35.86 -0.67 -4.41
N VAL A 415 34.74 -0.69 -3.69
CA VAL A 415 34.59 -0.01 -2.41
C VAL A 415 34.99 -0.97 -1.28
N VAL A 416 35.75 -0.45 -0.33
CA VAL A 416 36.44 -1.21 0.72
C VAL A 416 36.24 -0.56 2.09
N THR A 417 36.68 -1.24 3.16
CA THR A 417 36.81 -0.61 4.48
C THR A 417 38.26 -0.28 4.81
N ALA A 418 38.54 1.01 5.02
CA ALA A 418 39.85 1.56 5.34
C ALA A 418 39.93 2.09 6.79
N PRO A 419 41.14 2.35 7.33
CA PRO A 419 41.29 3.20 8.50
C PRO A 419 40.77 4.61 8.19
N CYS A 420 39.96 5.18 9.09
CA CYS A 420 39.35 6.48 8.87
C CYS A 420 40.38 7.62 8.78
N SER A 421 40.34 8.38 7.69
CA SER A 421 41.25 9.47 7.33
C SER A 421 40.48 10.64 6.70
N SER A 422 41.12 11.79 6.52
CA SER A 422 40.51 12.96 5.87
C SER A 422 40.52 12.90 4.33
N ALA A 423 40.72 11.71 3.73
CA ALA A 423 40.70 11.53 2.28
C ALA A 423 39.28 11.66 1.71
N ASP A 424 39.12 12.32 0.57
CA ASP A 424 37.80 12.54 -0.02
C ASP A 424 37.17 11.28 -0.64
N THR A 425 37.99 10.24 -0.87
CA THR A 425 37.56 8.86 -1.22
C THR A 425 36.76 8.19 -0.09
N GLN A 426 36.90 8.66 1.15
CA GLN A 426 36.15 8.18 2.31
C GLN A 426 34.88 9.01 2.59
N ARG A 427 34.66 10.08 1.83
CA ARG A 427 33.56 11.02 2.03
C ARG A 427 32.41 10.62 1.11
N TRP A 428 31.21 10.52 1.69
CA TRP A 428 30.00 10.19 0.92
C TRP A 428 28.86 11.13 1.31
N ARG A 429 27.98 11.43 0.34
CA ARG A 429 26.75 12.19 0.53
C ARG A 429 25.59 11.38 -0.05
N PHE A 430 24.55 11.17 0.74
CA PHE A 430 23.31 10.56 0.26
C PHE A 430 22.41 11.61 -0.39
N ASP A 431 22.09 11.39 -1.66
CA ASP A 431 21.16 12.17 -2.46
C ASP A 431 19.76 11.56 -2.31
N THR A 432 18.93 12.15 -1.44
CA THR A 432 17.60 11.63 -1.09
C THR A 432 16.56 11.78 -2.21
N TYR A 433 16.87 12.46 -3.32
CA TYR A 433 15.97 12.59 -4.46
C TYR A 433 16.19 11.48 -5.49
N LEU A 434 17.45 11.14 -5.77
CA LEU A 434 17.81 10.03 -6.67
C LEU A 434 17.95 8.67 -5.96
N GLY A 435 18.17 8.69 -4.64
CA GLY A 435 18.43 7.52 -3.81
C GLY A 435 19.87 7.02 -3.91
N VAL A 436 20.87 7.88 -4.15
CA VAL A 436 22.25 7.45 -4.46
C VAL A 436 23.28 7.97 -3.44
N LEU A 437 24.32 7.19 -3.13
CA LEU A 437 25.47 7.67 -2.34
C LEU A 437 26.55 8.19 -3.29
N ARG A 438 26.71 9.52 -3.37
CA ARG A 438 27.75 10.18 -4.18
C ARG A 438 29.09 10.18 -3.43
N SER A 439 30.17 9.90 -4.15
CA SER A 439 31.55 10.07 -3.70
C SER A 439 31.91 11.55 -3.49
N GLY A 440 32.78 11.83 -2.51
CA GLY A 440 33.36 13.15 -2.28
C GLY A 440 34.64 13.42 -3.07
N ALA A 441 35.26 12.39 -3.65
CA ALA A 441 36.44 12.53 -4.50
C ALA A 441 36.06 13.08 -5.90
N ASP A 442 34.90 12.67 -6.42
CA ASP A 442 34.23 13.23 -7.59
C ASP A 442 32.73 12.89 -7.47
N ASP A 443 31.85 13.89 -7.39
CA ASP A 443 30.42 13.67 -7.12
C ASP A 443 29.59 13.24 -8.34
N ARG A 444 30.26 13.06 -9.48
CA ARG A 444 29.79 12.28 -10.62
C ARG A 444 29.83 10.77 -10.37
N PHE A 445 30.58 10.27 -9.37
CA PHE A 445 30.61 8.85 -9.04
C PHE A 445 29.67 8.50 -7.88
N CYS A 446 28.93 7.41 -8.05
CA CYS A 446 27.97 6.88 -7.12
C CYS A 446 28.39 5.48 -6.67
N LEU A 447 28.00 5.10 -5.46
CA LEU A 447 28.06 3.72 -4.95
C LEU A 447 27.26 2.79 -5.88
N ASP A 448 27.80 1.63 -6.22
CA ASP A 448 27.21 0.66 -7.14
C ASP A 448 27.14 -0.75 -6.54
N SER A 449 25.96 -1.36 -6.57
CA SER A 449 25.70 -2.75 -6.16
C SER A 449 25.93 -3.79 -7.27
N ARG A 450 26.40 -3.37 -8.45
CA ARG A 450 26.85 -4.22 -9.58
C ARG A 450 25.80 -5.21 -10.10
N GLY A 451 24.53 -4.98 -9.77
CA GLY A 451 23.41 -5.85 -10.13
C GLY A 451 23.37 -7.21 -9.42
N SER A 452 24.18 -7.46 -8.38
CA SER A 452 24.19 -8.73 -7.64
C SER A 452 24.87 -8.59 -6.27
N VAL A 453 24.26 -9.19 -5.25
CA VAL A 453 24.77 -9.21 -3.87
C VAL A 453 26.14 -9.90 -3.74
N ASP A 454 26.43 -10.84 -4.63
CA ASP A 454 27.61 -11.70 -4.67
C ASP A 454 28.85 -11.02 -5.30
N ARG A 455 28.69 -9.79 -5.81
CA ARG A 455 29.75 -9.03 -6.52
C ARG A 455 30.42 -7.97 -5.65
N GLY A 456 30.09 -7.88 -4.36
CA GLY A 456 30.50 -6.79 -3.51
C GLY A 456 29.95 -5.44 -3.97
N VAL A 457 30.56 -4.36 -3.51
CA VAL A 457 30.13 -2.98 -3.82
C VAL A 457 31.26 -2.21 -4.49
N GLY A 458 30.94 -1.41 -5.51
CA GLY A 458 31.90 -0.60 -6.27
C GLY A 458 31.45 0.84 -6.46
N ILE A 459 32.04 1.51 -7.47
CA ILE A 459 31.62 2.82 -7.96
C ILE A 459 31.23 2.79 -9.44
N TRP A 460 30.29 3.65 -9.84
CA TRP A 460 29.91 3.88 -11.24
C TRP A 460 29.54 5.36 -11.47
N GLU A 461 29.52 5.85 -12.71
CA GLU A 461 28.99 7.19 -12.99
C GLU A 461 27.49 7.30 -12.62
N CYS A 462 27.16 8.30 -11.79
CA CYS A 462 25.83 8.56 -11.26
C CYS A 462 24.77 8.77 -12.34
N ASP A 463 25.12 9.26 -13.54
CA ASP A 463 24.14 9.49 -14.61
C ASP A 463 23.58 8.18 -15.19
N ALA A 464 24.24 7.03 -14.95
CA ALA A 464 23.67 5.72 -15.24
C ALA A 464 22.43 5.40 -14.39
N VAL A 465 22.08 6.22 -13.38
CA VAL A 465 20.80 6.18 -12.63
C VAL A 465 19.56 6.38 -13.52
N TYR A 466 19.74 6.86 -14.75
CA TYR A 466 18.71 7.00 -15.78
C TYR A 466 18.74 5.90 -16.86
N SER A 467 19.64 4.91 -16.73
CA SER A 467 19.74 3.74 -17.62
C SER A 467 18.91 2.55 -17.11
N ASP A 468 18.80 1.49 -17.93
CA ASP A 468 18.17 0.22 -17.53
C ASP A 468 18.82 -0.44 -16.31
N ASN A 469 20.09 -0.11 -16.01
CA ASN A 469 20.83 -0.58 -14.83
C ASN A 469 20.77 0.40 -13.65
N GLY A 470 20.02 1.49 -13.74
CA GLY A 470 20.08 2.62 -12.80
C GLY A 470 19.69 2.29 -11.35
N ASP A 471 18.95 1.21 -11.13
CA ASP A 471 18.59 0.72 -9.79
C ASP A 471 19.79 0.09 -9.06
N ASN A 472 20.86 -0.32 -9.77
CA ASN A 472 22.10 -0.80 -9.15
C ASN A 472 22.78 0.30 -8.30
N LEU A 473 22.58 1.57 -8.66
CA LEU A 473 23.14 2.73 -7.96
C LEU A 473 22.26 3.22 -6.80
N ARG A 474 21.03 2.69 -6.68
CA ARG A 474 20.07 3.13 -5.67
C ARG A 474 20.24 2.36 -4.38
N PHE A 475 20.19 3.11 -3.29
CA PHE A 475 20.25 2.60 -1.93
C PHE A 475 19.23 3.36 -1.07
N THR A 476 18.62 2.64 -0.13
CA THR A 476 17.90 3.22 1.00
C THR A 476 18.84 3.27 2.22
N ILE A 477 18.80 4.37 2.98
CA ILE A 477 19.51 4.49 4.26
C ILE A 477 18.48 4.62 5.38
N ASP A 478 18.51 3.67 6.31
CA ASP A 478 17.58 3.65 7.45
C ASP A 478 17.99 4.64 8.57
N PRO A 479 17.04 5.05 9.44
CA PRO A 479 17.32 5.89 10.61
C PRO A 479 18.35 5.31 11.60
N ASP A 480 18.66 4.02 11.50
CA ASP A 480 19.60 3.28 12.35
C ASP A 480 20.99 3.05 11.70
N GLY A 481 21.20 3.60 10.50
CA GLY A 481 22.47 3.53 9.77
C GLY A 481 22.62 2.39 8.78
N THR A 482 21.60 1.56 8.61
CA THR A 482 21.66 0.45 7.66
C THR A 482 21.57 0.99 6.23
N ILE A 483 22.59 0.73 5.41
CA ILE A 483 22.64 1.12 3.98
C ILE A 483 22.27 -0.11 3.16
N ARG A 484 21.21 -0.04 2.35
CA ARG A 484 20.63 -1.20 1.64
C ARG A 484 20.43 -0.89 0.16
N PRO A 485 20.88 -1.74 -0.79
CA PRO A 485 20.66 -1.51 -2.21
C PRO A 485 19.20 -1.77 -2.59
N ASP A 486 18.61 -0.99 -3.49
CA ASP A 486 17.21 -1.15 -3.87
C ASP A 486 16.97 -2.48 -4.63
N ILE A 487 17.97 -2.97 -5.38
CA ILE A 487 17.93 -4.30 -6.03
C ILE A 487 17.79 -5.46 -5.02
N ALA A 488 18.23 -5.26 -3.77
CA ALA A 488 18.25 -6.27 -2.72
C ALA A 488 18.02 -5.63 -1.36
N ILE A 489 16.87 -4.97 -1.20
CA ILE A 489 16.48 -4.16 -0.02
C ILE A 489 16.45 -4.96 1.31
N GLU A 490 16.52 -6.29 1.26
CA GLU A 490 16.65 -7.17 2.43
C GLU A 490 18.11 -7.55 2.74
N THR A 491 19.08 -6.81 2.18
CA THR A 491 20.52 -6.88 2.46
C THR A 491 21.07 -5.53 2.92
N ALA A 492 22.23 -5.55 3.57
CA ALA A 492 22.97 -4.36 3.97
C ALA A 492 24.42 -4.40 3.48
N VAL A 493 24.92 -3.22 3.09
CA VAL A 493 26.36 -2.94 2.92
C VAL A 493 27.07 -3.33 4.22
N THR A 494 27.88 -4.39 4.18
CA THR A 494 28.47 -5.02 5.37
C THR A 494 29.94 -5.32 5.10
N PRO A 495 30.89 -5.03 6.02
CA PRO A 495 32.30 -5.27 5.76
C PRO A 495 32.63 -6.77 5.74
N GLU A 496 33.26 -7.21 4.66
CA GLU A 496 33.65 -8.60 4.45
C GLU A 496 35.15 -8.79 4.77
N GLY A 497 35.47 -9.87 5.50
CA GLY A 497 36.84 -10.23 5.84
C GLY A 497 37.63 -9.08 6.49
N ARG A 498 38.75 -8.69 5.87
CA ARG A 498 39.70 -7.67 6.38
C ARG A 498 39.50 -6.27 5.78
N TYR A 499 39.04 -6.21 4.53
CA TYR A 499 38.96 -4.97 3.74
C TYR A 499 37.74 -4.92 2.82
N GLY A 500 37.06 -6.04 2.54
CA GLY A 500 35.96 -6.08 1.58
C GLY A 500 34.69 -5.40 2.07
N VAL A 501 33.75 -5.22 1.15
CA VAL A 501 32.39 -4.74 1.41
C VAL A 501 31.44 -5.58 0.55
N ALA A 502 30.56 -6.32 1.21
CA ALA A 502 29.57 -7.21 0.61
C ALA A 502 28.14 -6.73 0.93
N LEU A 503 27.15 -7.41 0.34
CA LEU A 503 25.72 -7.15 0.53
C LEU A 503 25.10 -8.33 1.27
N GLU A 504 25.29 -8.34 2.59
CA GLU A 504 24.89 -9.43 3.48
C GLU A 504 23.39 -9.35 3.85
N PRO A 505 22.67 -10.46 4.01
CA PRO A 505 21.27 -10.47 4.46
C PRO A 505 21.06 -9.70 5.78
N LEU A 506 19.96 -8.97 5.92
CA LEU A 506 19.64 -8.24 7.15
C LEU A 506 19.47 -9.20 8.35
N ASP A 507 20.25 -8.96 9.41
CA ASP A 507 20.22 -9.74 10.66
C ASP A 507 20.43 -8.87 11.92
N ASP A 508 20.19 -7.56 11.80
CA ASP A 508 20.31 -6.52 12.83
C ASP A 508 21.73 -6.34 13.43
N ARG A 509 22.76 -7.07 12.96
CA ARG A 509 24.12 -6.99 13.53
C ARG A 509 24.72 -5.60 13.48
N GLY A 510 25.52 -5.29 14.50
CA GLY A 510 26.22 -4.00 14.62
C GLY A 510 27.23 -3.70 13.51
N ASP A 511 27.64 -4.68 12.69
CA ASP A 511 28.49 -4.46 11.52
C ASP A 511 27.73 -4.19 10.22
N GLN A 512 26.40 -4.27 10.20
CA GLN A 512 25.55 -3.77 9.09
C GLN A 512 25.25 -2.28 9.21
N ARG A 513 25.54 -1.68 10.36
CA ARG A 513 25.15 -0.31 10.75
C ARG A 513 26.31 0.67 10.52
N TRP A 514 26.00 1.79 9.89
CA TRP A 514 26.96 2.85 9.57
C TRP A 514 26.47 4.20 10.07
N ARG A 515 27.40 5.08 10.44
CA ARG A 515 27.08 6.47 10.79
C ARG A 515 27.83 7.44 9.90
N ALA A 516 27.23 8.61 9.68
CA ALA A 516 27.99 9.79 9.34
C ALA A 516 29.01 10.11 10.46
N GLY A 517 30.12 10.72 10.07
CA GLY A 517 31.01 11.40 10.99
C GLY A 517 32.22 12.00 10.32
N ALA A 518 32.94 12.80 11.09
CA ALA A 518 34.31 13.17 10.81
C ALA A 518 35.11 13.07 12.14
N ARG A 519 36.41 13.36 12.06
CA ARG A 519 37.11 14.01 13.17
C ARG A 519 37.18 15.51 12.90
#